data_AF-A0A356TR18-F1
#
_entry.id   AF-A0A356TR18-F1
#
_cell.length_a   1.000
_cell.length_b   1.000
_cell.length_c   1.000
_cell.angle_alpha   90.00
_cell.angle_beta   90.00
_cell.angle_gamma   90.00
#
_symmetry.space_group_name_H-M   'P 1'
#
loop_
_entity.id
_entity.type
_entity.pdbx_description
1 polymer ?
#
loop_
_entity_poly.entity_id
_entity_poly.type
_entity_poly.pdbx_seq_one_letter_code
_entity_poly.pdbx_strand_id
1 'polypeptide(L)'
;ALELGLLLRSHETIPKPYRDVPRGGLITVVVDDVDVLYERAQARGVRVVEAPRDMFYGQRRMLLEDPAGQLVDVSAPMPEATIPEL
;
A
#
# COMPACT_ATOMS: atom_id res chain seq x y z
N ALA A 1 -15.41 12.75 -8.34
CA ALA A 1 -15.08 11.94 -7.16
C ALA A 1 -14.10 10.86 -7.59
N LEU A 2 -13.07 10.59 -6.79
CA LEU A 2 -12.13 9.49 -7.03
C LEU A 2 -12.62 8.28 -6.23
N GLU A 3 -12.69 7.10 -6.85
CA GLU A 3 -13.09 5.85 -6.20
C GLU A 3 -12.02 4.79 -6.48
N LEU A 4 -11.63 4.05 -5.43
CA LEU A 4 -10.73 2.91 -5.51
C LEU A 4 -11.48 1.66 -5.04
N GLY A 5 -11.72 0.71 -5.95
CA GLY A 5 -12.42 -0.54 -5.67
C GLY A 5 -11.45 -1.70 -5.48
N LEU A 6 -11.57 -2.42 -4.37
CA LEU A 6 -10.88 -3.69 -4.12
C LEU A 6 -11.92 -4.82 -4.17
N LEU A 7 -11.78 -5.73 -5.15
CA LEU A 7 -12.69 -6.85 -5.34
C LEU A 7 -11.91 -8.16 -5.33
N LEU A 8 -12.58 -9.24 -4.90
CA LEU A 8 -12.04 -10.59 -5.07
C LEU A 8 -11.82 -10.87 -6.56
N ARG A 9 -10.66 -11.39 -6.91
CA ARG A 9 -10.28 -11.83 -8.28
C ARG A 9 -11.35 -12.67 -8.98
N SER A 10 -12.10 -13.48 -8.22
CA SER A 10 -13.16 -14.36 -8.72
C SER A 10 -14.50 -13.67 -8.99
N HIS A 11 -14.63 -12.39 -8.65
CA HIS A 11 -15.89 -11.65 -8.73
C HIS A 11 -16.44 -11.62 -10.17
N GLU A 12 -17.75 -11.78 -10.33
CA GLU A 12 -18.39 -11.98 -11.63
C GLU A 12 -18.25 -10.77 -12.57
N THR A 13 -18.16 -9.56 -12.00
CA THR A 13 -18.01 -8.31 -12.75
C THR A 13 -16.63 -8.12 -13.36
N ILE A 14 -15.61 -8.87 -12.91
CA ILE A 14 -14.26 -8.80 -13.48
C ILE A 14 -14.25 -9.63 -14.78
N PRO A 15 -13.82 -9.11 -15.95
CA PRO A 15 -13.76 -9.91 -17.17
C PRO A 15 -12.73 -11.04 -17.04
N LYS A 16 -13.04 -12.24 -17.57
CA LYS A 16 -12.23 -13.46 -17.40
C LYS A 16 -10.71 -13.27 -17.64
N PRO A 17 -10.24 -12.52 -18.66
CA PRO A 17 -8.80 -12.32 -18.89
C PRO A 17 -8.06 -11.56 -17.79
N TYR A 18 -8.78 -10.80 -16.96
CA TYR A 18 -8.21 -10.00 -15.86
C TYR A 18 -8.38 -10.65 -14.49
N ARG A 19 -8.91 -11.87 -14.46
CA ARG A 19 -9.02 -12.67 -13.23
C ARG A 19 -7.73 -13.44 -12.97
N ASP A 20 -6.57 -13.01 -13.48
CA ASP A 20 -5.27 -13.63 -13.19
C ASP A 20 -4.64 -13.08 -11.91
N VAL A 21 -3.53 -13.68 -11.43
CA VAL A 21 -2.90 -13.21 -10.17
C VAL A 21 -2.22 -11.92 -10.60
N PRO A 22 -2.44 -10.80 -9.90
CA PRO A 22 -1.76 -9.56 -10.24
C PRO A 22 -0.26 -9.82 -10.35
N ARG A 23 0.34 -9.51 -11.50
CA ARG A 23 1.79 -9.60 -11.70
C ARG A 23 2.30 -8.20 -12.03
N GLY A 24 3.12 -7.65 -11.13
CA GLY A 24 3.90 -6.43 -11.38
C GLY A 24 3.20 -5.08 -11.13
N GLY A 25 2.11 -5.04 -10.37
CA GLY A 25 1.45 -3.78 -9.99
C GLY A 25 1.82 -3.32 -8.58
N LEU A 26 1.94 -2.00 -8.36
CA LEU A 26 1.99 -1.39 -7.04
C LEU A 26 0.94 -0.29 -6.97
N ILE A 27 0.08 -0.33 -5.94
CA ILE A 27 -0.87 0.74 -5.66
C ILE A 27 -0.29 1.57 -4.51
N THR A 28 0.01 2.83 -4.75
CA THR A 28 0.48 3.76 -3.71
C THR A 28 -0.67 4.58 -3.17
N VAL A 29 -0.86 4.55 -1.86
CA VAL A 29 -1.79 5.38 -1.11
C VAL A 29 -0.98 6.31 -0.21
N VAL A 30 -1.10 7.62 -0.46
CA VAL A 30 -0.47 8.63 0.39
C VAL A 30 -1.43 8.97 1.53
N VAL A 31 -0.91 8.96 2.76
CA VAL A 31 -1.66 9.17 3.99
C VAL A 31 -0.94 10.18 4.87
N ASP A 32 -1.65 10.68 5.89
CA ASP A 32 -1.05 11.62 6.85
C ASP A 32 -0.05 10.93 7.78
N ASP A 33 -0.33 9.69 8.21
CA ASP A 33 0.49 8.95 9.16
C ASP A 33 0.49 7.43 8.86
N VAL A 34 1.66 6.92 8.50
CA VAL A 34 1.88 5.50 8.20
C VAL A 34 1.91 4.63 9.46
N ASP A 35 2.42 5.14 10.58
CA ASP A 35 2.58 4.37 11.81
C ASP A 35 1.21 4.06 12.43
N VAL A 36 0.27 5.03 12.40
CA VAL A 36 -1.12 4.80 12.84
C VAL A 36 -1.81 3.71 12.02
N LEU A 37 -1.57 3.67 10.69
CA LEU A 37 -2.11 2.61 9.85
C LEU A 37 -1.41 1.27 10.06
N TYR A 38 -0.11 1.28 10.35
CA TYR A 38 0.65 0.08 10.65
C TYR A 38 0.13 -0.64 11.91
N GLU A 39 -0.14 0.11 13.00
CA GLU A 39 -0.75 -0.45 14.21
C GLU A 39 -2.12 -1.08 13.92
N ARG A 40 -2.96 -0.38 13.13
CA ARG A 40 -4.28 -0.89 12.72
C ARG A 40 -4.17 -2.12 11.83
N ALA A 41 -3.21 -2.17 10.92
CA ALA A 41 -2.95 -3.30 10.04
C ALA A 41 -2.57 -4.54 10.86
N GLN A 42 -1.65 -4.40 11.81
CA GLN A 42 -1.25 -5.47 12.72
C GLN A 42 -2.42 -5.98 13.57
N ALA A 43 -3.20 -5.08 14.16
CA ALA A 43 -4.36 -5.44 14.98
C ALA A 43 -5.43 -6.22 14.20
N ARG A 44 -5.48 -6.06 12.87
CA ARG A 44 -6.41 -6.76 11.97
C ARG A 44 -5.80 -7.98 11.28
N GLY A 45 -4.55 -8.33 11.58
CA GLY A 45 -3.86 -9.46 10.97
C GLY A 45 -3.57 -9.27 9.48
N VAL A 46 -3.47 -8.02 9.00
CA VAL A 46 -3.08 -7.73 7.62
C VAL A 46 -1.61 -8.13 7.42
N ARG A 47 -1.30 -8.71 6.26
CA ARG A 47 0.07 -9.10 5.93
C ARG A 47 0.91 -7.85 5.63
N VAL A 48 1.78 -7.49 6.55
CA VAL A 48 2.81 -6.46 6.35
C VAL A 48 4.03 -7.11 5.71
N VAL A 49 4.38 -6.66 4.50
CA VAL A 49 5.53 -7.14 3.73
C VAL A 49 6.80 -6.41 4.16
N GLU A 50 6.72 -5.09 4.34
CA GLU A 50 7.78 -4.25 4.89
C GLU A 50 7.17 -3.33 5.96
N ALA A 51 7.74 -3.31 7.17
CA ALA A 51 7.33 -2.37 8.21
C ALA A 51 7.70 -0.92 7.85
N PRO A 52 7.06 0.09 8.49
CA PRO A 52 7.35 1.50 8.23
C PRO A 52 8.84 1.83 8.37
N ARG A 53 9.41 2.44 7.32
CA ARG A 53 10.78 2.96 7.32
C ARG A 53 10.89 4.24 6.53
N ASP A 54 11.88 5.04 6.89
CA ASP A 54 12.19 6.28 6.20
C ASP A 54 12.95 5.99 4.90
N MET A 55 12.50 6.62 3.82
CA MET A 55 13.05 6.48 2.48
C MET A 55 13.86 7.73 2.14
N PHE A 56 14.96 7.54 1.39
CA PHE A 56 15.88 8.63 1.03
C PHE A 56 15.21 9.80 0.29
N TYR A 57 14.07 9.56 -0.35
CA TYR A 57 13.30 10.55 -1.10
C TYR A 57 12.22 11.24 -0.24
N GLY A 58 12.36 11.24 1.08
CA GLY A 58 11.50 12.01 1.99
C GLY A 58 10.11 11.41 2.22
N GLN A 59 9.99 10.09 2.20
CA GLN A 59 8.75 9.39 2.53
C GLN A 59 9.00 8.37 3.62
N ARG A 60 8.11 8.29 4.60
CA ARG A 60 8.02 7.14 5.50
C ARG A 60 7.06 6.15 4.87
N ARG A 61 7.50 4.91 4.62
CA ARG A 61 6.79 3.94 3.79
C ARG A 61 6.67 2.58 4.46
N MET A 62 5.50 1.95 4.35
CA MET A 62 5.32 0.50 4.56
C MET A 62 4.76 -0.18 3.31
N LEU A 63 4.96 -1.50 3.20
CA LEU A 63 4.34 -2.33 2.16
C LEU A 63 3.39 -3.34 2.78
N LEU A 64 2.20 -3.44 2.22
CA LEU A 64 1.16 -4.41 2.59
C LEU A 64 0.88 -5.35 1.42
N GLU A 65 0.41 -6.55 1.72
CA GLU A 65 -0.20 -7.44 0.73
C GLU A 65 -1.68 -7.61 1.04
N ASP A 66 -2.53 -7.39 0.03
CA ASP A 66 -3.95 -7.65 0.14
C ASP A 66 -4.27 -9.15 0.00
N PRO A 67 -5.50 -9.60 0.30
CA PRO A 67 -5.87 -11.01 0.19
C PRO A 67 -5.77 -11.62 -1.22
N ALA A 68 -5.69 -10.81 -2.27
CA ALA A 68 -5.53 -11.25 -3.66
C ALA A 68 -4.05 -11.28 -4.12
N GLY A 69 -3.11 -10.95 -3.23
CA GLY A 69 -1.67 -10.91 -3.51
C GLY A 69 -1.20 -9.61 -4.15
N GLN A 70 -2.02 -8.54 -4.14
CA GLN A 70 -1.64 -7.23 -4.64
C GLN A 70 -0.77 -6.50 -3.61
N LEU A 71 0.36 -5.96 -4.06
CA LEU A 71 1.23 -5.13 -3.25
C LEU A 71 0.66 -3.71 -3.14
N VAL A 72 0.54 -3.21 -1.92
CA VAL A 72 0.07 -1.85 -1.61
C VAL A 72 1.18 -1.11 -0.88
N ASP A 73 1.59 0.03 -1.44
CA ASP A 73 2.49 0.99 -0.82
C ASP A 73 1.66 2.00 -0.04
N VAL A 74 1.94 2.14 1.25
CA VAL A 74 1.35 3.18 2.09
C VAL A 74 2.48 4.10 2.53
N SER A 75 2.41 5.34 2.08
CA SER A 75 3.47 6.34 2.25
C SER A 75 2.94 7.61 2.92
N ALA A 76 3.74 8.22 3.78
CA ALA A 76 3.50 9.54 4.33
C ALA A 76 4.71 10.44 4.06
N PRO A 77 4.51 11.73 3.72
CA PRO A 77 5.60 12.67 3.59
C PRO A 77 6.33 12.82 4.93
N MET A 78 7.65 12.73 4.88
CA MET A 78 8.49 13.09 6.02
C MET A 78 8.55 14.61 6.15
N PRO A 79 8.79 15.16 7.36
CA PRO A 79 9.07 16.59 7.51
C PRO A 79 10.24 17.02 6.60
N GLU A 80 10.15 18.23 6.06
CA GLU A 80 11.11 18.74 5.06
C GLU A 80 12.57 18.72 5.56
N ALA A 81 12.79 18.93 6.86
CA ALA A 81 14.10 18.85 7.49
C ALA A 81 14.75 17.45 7.48
N THR A 82 14.02 16.41 7.06
CA THR A 82 14.46 15.01 7.09
C THR A 82 14.83 14.47 5.70
N ILE A 83 14.72 15.29 4.64
CA ILE A 83 15.11 14.90 3.27
C ILE A 83 16.60 15.28 3.07
N PRO A 84 17.51 14.32 2.84
CA PRO A 84 18.89 14.64 2.48
C PRO A 84 18.91 15.47 1.19
N GLU A 85 19.69 16.56 1.14
CA GLU A 85 19.90 17.32 -0.11
C GLU A 85 20.32 16.35 -1.23
N LEU A 86 19.57 16.34 -2.34
CA LEU A 86 19.86 15.53 -3.54
C LEU A 86 21.06 16.09 -4.31
#